data_AF-A0A2X3CQ95-F1
#
_entry.id   AF-A0A2X3CQ95-F1
#
_cell.length_a   1.000
_cell.length_b   1.000
_cell.length_c   1.000
_cell.angle_alpha   90.00
_cell.angle_beta   90.00
_cell.angle_gamma   90.00
#
_symmetry.space_group_name_H-M   'P 1'
#
loop_
_entity.id
_entity.type
_entity.pdbx_description
1 polymer ?
#
loop_
_entity_poly.entity_id
_entity_poly.type
_entity_poly.pdbx_seq_one_letter_code
_entity_poly.pdbx_strand_id
1 'polypeptide(L)' 'MDTLAAIGRWLSKQHVVTWCVSREDELWCANAFYVYDPDTVAFYLLSEEHTRHGQMTGQRAEGGRHG' A
#
# COMPACT_ATOMS: atom_id res chain seq x y z
N MET A 1 -22.13 -6.47 -14.89
CA MET A 1 -21.32 -6.70 -13.68
C MET A 1 -19.91 -7.06 -14.13
N ASP A 2 -19.15 -6.10 -14.66
CA ASP A 2 -18.51 -4.97 -13.96
C ASP A 2 -17.16 -5.43 -13.36
N THR A 3 -16.12 -5.45 -14.21
CA THR A 3 -14.78 -5.97 -13.94
C THR A 3 -14.18 -5.40 -12.65
N LEU A 4 -14.48 -4.14 -12.34
CA LEU A 4 -14.04 -3.49 -11.11
C LEU A 4 -14.63 -4.20 -9.87
N ALA A 5 -15.92 -4.53 -9.88
CA ALA A 5 -16.55 -5.27 -8.79
C ALA A 5 -15.97 -6.70 -8.64
N ALA A 6 -15.57 -7.33 -9.75
CA ALA A 6 -14.90 -8.62 -9.70
C ALA A 6 -13.49 -8.53 -9.08
N ILE A 7 -12.73 -7.50 -9.43
CA ILE A 7 -11.41 -7.21 -8.88
C ILE A 7 -11.53 -6.85 -7.39
N GLY A 8 -12.43 -5.93 -7.02
CA GLY A 8 -12.64 -5.53 -5.63
C GLY A 8 -13.04 -6.70 -4.73
N ARG A 9 -13.90 -7.60 -5.22
CA ARG A 9 -14.25 -8.85 -4.51
C ARG A 9 -13.07 -9.83 -4.39
N TRP A 10 -12.14 -9.83 -5.34
CA TRP A 10 -10.94 -10.66 -5.25
C TRP A 10 -9.94 -10.07 -4.25
N LEU A 11 -9.74 -8.74 -4.29
CA LEU A 11 -8.90 -7.98 -3.37
C LEU A 11 -9.39 -8.06 -1.92
N SER A 12 -10.70 -8.06 -1.67
CA SER A 12 -11.23 -8.21 -0.31
C SER A 12 -10.98 -9.59 0.32
N LYS A 13 -10.55 -10.57 -0.48
CA LYS A 13 -10.22 -11.93 -0.02
C LYS A 13 -8.72 -12.16 0.20
N GLN A 14 -7.85 -11.26 -0.26
CA GLN A 14 -6.41 -11.37 0.02
C GLN A 14 -6.04 -10.53 1.24
N HIS A 15 -4.91 -10.86 1.86
CA HIS A 15 -4.45 -10.20 3.08
C HIS A 15 -3.06 -9.58 2.94
N VAL A 16 -2.30 -9.95 1.91
CA VAL A 16 -0.90 -9.58 1.73
C VAL A 16 -0.67 -9.15 0.28
N VAL A 17 0.11 -8.10 0.11
CA VAL A 17 0.70 -7.69 -1.18
C VAL A 17 2.21 -7.67 -1.08
N THR A 18 2.89 -7.75 -2.21
CA THR A 18 4.29 -7.31 -2.30
C THR A 18 4.29 -5.80 -2.53
N TRP A 19 4.65 -5.04 -1.50
CA TRP A 19 4.78 -3.60 -1.58
C TRP A 19 6.21 -3.25 -1.99
N CYS A 20 6.36 -2.65 -3.16
CA CYS A 20 7.64 -2.21 -3.70
C CYS A 20 7.73 -0.68 -3.67
N VAL A 21 8.87 -0.18 -3.22
CA VAL A 21 9.24 1.24 -3.20
C VAL A 21 10.61 1.40 -3.85
N SER A 22 10.81 2.50 -4.54
CA SER A 22 12.11 2.84 -5.09
C SER A 22 12.51 4.25 -4.69
N ARG A 23 13.81 4.44 -4.47
CA ARG A 23 14.41 5.74 -4.22
C ARG A 23 15.78 5.75 -4.87
N GLU A 24 16.03 6.74 -5.72
CA GLU A 24 17.24 6.82 -6.55
C GLU A 24 17.40 5.53 -7.36
N ASP A 25 18.51 4.80 -7.20
CA ASP A 25 18.82 3.56 -7.92
C ASP A 25 18.49 2.28 -7.11
N GLU A 26 17.86 2.40 -5.94
CA GLU A 26 17.51 1.26 -5.10
C GLU A 26 16.02 0.90 -5.22
N LEU A 27 15.74 -0.39 -5.43
CA LEU A 27 14.41 -1.00 -5.32
C LEU A 27 14.34 -1.85 -4.06
N TRP A 28 13.31 -1.62 -3.26
CA TRP A 28 13.01 -2.42 -2.09
C TRP A 28 11.60 -2.98 -2.17
N CYS A 29 11.45 -4.30 -2.01
CA CYS A 29 10.18 -5.00 -2.00
C CYS A 29 10.09 -5.90 -0.77
N ALA A 30 8.97 -5.82 -0.05
CA ALA A 30 8.64 -6.80 0.98
C ALA A 30 7.14 -7.05 1.00
N ASN A 31 6.76 -8.13 1.67
CA ASN A 31 5.37 -8.47 1.90
C ASN A 31 4.78 -7.53 2.96
N ALA A 32 3.60 -6.99 2.71
CA ALA A 32 2.89 -6.10 3.62
C ALA A 32 1.42 -6.50 3.71
N PHE A 33 0.86 -6.41 4.91
CA PHE A 33 -0.58 -6.49 5.11
C PHE A 33 -1.25 -5.20 4.64
N TYR A 34 -2.49 -5.32 4.17
CA TYR A 34 -3.26 -4.17 3.73
C TYR A 34 -4.72 -4.25 4.21
N VAL A 35 -5.36 -3.09 4.24
CA VAL A 35 -6.82 -2.94 4.22
C VAL A 35 -7.23 -2.37 2.86
N TYR A 36 -8.18 -3.00 2.18
CA TYR A 36 -8.70 -2.52 0.90
C TYR A 36 -10.03 -1.78 1.12
N ASP A 37 -10.10 -0.55 0.62
CA ASP A 37 -11.31 0.27 0.61
C ASP A 37 -11.92 0.26 -0.80
N PRO A 38 -13.08 -0.39 -0.99
CA PRO A 38 -13.75 -0.46 -2.30
C PRO A 38 -14.38 0.88 -2.72
N ASP A 39 -14.67 1.80 -1.81
CA ASP A 39 -15.33 3.07 -2.12
C ASP A 39 -14.35 4.04 -2.77
N THR A 40 -13.10 4.06 -2.28
CA THR A 40 -12.01 4.88 -2.83
C THR A 40 -11.07 4.14 -3.77
N VAL A 41 -11.21 2.81 -3.87
CA VAL A 41 -10.32 1.91 -4.62
C VAL A 41 -8.86 2.08 -4.15
N ALA A 42 -8.66 2.05 -2.84
CA ALA A 42 -7.38 2.31 -2.20
C ALA A 42 -6.91 1.15 -1.32
N PHE A 43 -5.59 1.07 -1.12
CA PHE A 43 -4.96 0.20 -0.13
C PHE A 43 -4.36 1.05 0.99
N TYR A 44 -4.69 0.71 2.23
CA TYR A 44 -4.02 1.22 3.40
C TYR A 44 -2.98 0.21 3.87
N LEU A 45 -1.72 0.63 3.90
CA LEU A 45 -0.59 -0.14 4.41
C LEU A 45 0.02 0.62 5.59
N LEU A 46 0.50 -0.11 6.60
CA LEU A 46 1.14 0.47 7.77
C LEU A 46 2.61 0.05 7.85
N SER A 47 3.48 1.01 8.18
CA SER A 47 4.90 0.78 8.40
C SER A 47 5.43 1.81 9.38
N GLU A 48 6.43 1.43 10.19
CA GLU A 48 7.13 2.40 11.01
C GLU A 48 8.07 3.25 10.15
N GLU A 49 8.24 4.53 10.52
CA GLU A 49 9.02 5.51 9.74
C GLU A 49 10.47 5.09 9.52
N HIS A 50 11.03 4.30 10.45
CA HIS A 50 12.43 3.87 10.43
C HIS A 50 12.66 2.58 9.62
N THR A 51 11.59 1.92 9.15
CA THR A 51 11.74 0.80 8.22
C THR A 51 12.22 1.29 6.85
N ARG A 52 12.78 0.40 6.02
CA ARG A 52 13.15 0.74 4.63
C ARG A 52 11.96 1.28 3.85
N HIS A 53 10.77 0.69 4.03
CA HIS A 53 9.54 1.21 3.43
C HIS A 53 9.23 2.62 3.91
N GLY A 54 9.28 2.89 5.22
CA GLY A 54 9.07 4.23 5.77
C GLY A 54 10.05 5.27 5.24
N GLN A 55 11.33 4.92 5.11
CA GLN A 55 12.40 5.83 4.66
C GLN A 55 12.46 6.05 3.14
N MET A 56 12.04 5.07 2.35
CA MET A 56 12.08 5.12 0.88
C MET A 56 10.77 5.60 0.27
N THR A 57 9.65 5.52 0.99
CA THR A 57 8.37 6.01 0.49
C THR A 57 8.38 7.54 0.43
N GLY A 58 7.95 8.10 -0.70
CA GLY A 58 7.97 9.55 -0.92
C GLY A 58 6.97 10.32 -0.05
N GLN A 59 7.15 11.64 0.04
CA GLN A 59 6.34 12.57 0.85
C GLN A 59 4.83 12.58 0.51
N ARG A 60 4.44 12.01 -0.62
CA ARG A 60 3.04 11.88 -1.08
C ARG A 60 2.34 10.61 -0.58
N ALA A 61 3.06 9.69 0.06
CA ALA A 61 2.39 8.71 0.89
C ALA A 61 1.92 9.45 2.13
N GLU A 62 0.65 9.85 2.13
CA GLU A 62 0.00 10.57 3.21
C GLU A 62 -0.12 9.66 4.45
N GLY A 63 1.01 9.41 5.13
CA GLY A 63 1.01 9.09 6.55
C GLY A 63 0.61 10.38 7.28
N GLY A 64 -0.57 10.40 7.89
CA GLY A 64 -1.19 11.59 8.43
C GLY A 64 -0.26 12.45 9.28
N ARG A 65 0.17 13.60 8.74
CA ARG A 65 0.62 14.74 9.54
C ARG A 65 -0.61 15.50 10.01
N HIS A 66 -1.20 15.06 11.11
CA HIS A 66 -2.04 15.91 11.97
C HIS A 66 -1.45 15.82 13.38
N GLY A 67 -0.57 16.78 13.68
CA GLY A 67 0.12 16.98 14.94
C GLY A 67 0.90 18.29 14.88
#